data_AF-A0A1V2PNF8-F1
#
_entry.id   AF-A0A1V2PNF8-F1
#
_cell.length_a   1.000
_cell.length_b   1.000
_cell.length_c   1.000
_cell.angle_alpha   90.00
_cell.angle_beta   90.00
_cell.angle_gamma   90.00
#
_symmetry.space_group_name_H-M   'P 1'
#
loop_
_entity.id
_entity.type
_entity.pdbx_description
1 polymer ?
#
loop_
_entity_poly.entity_id
_entity_poly.type
_entity_poly.pdbx_seq_one_letter_code
_entity_poly.pdbx_strand_id
1 'polypeptide(L)'
;MPLDIAKFNTAFNRARDRVRSDGAAQVAVEQAELRALVPDDASEHDKKWTAELIDALAAPPEPERQWSELYHEAGRIHVAAYPVEGTVDEQIAALNAARRRIWEIADRAAEDEAPHIRAMTRVLEHVEHLEQELRNPACLTDAGGLVVPRDARRPDRT
;
A
#
# COMPACT_ATOMS: atom_id res chain seq x y z
N MET A 1 5.22 -12.83 -28.87
CA MET A 1 4.34 -12.03 -28.02
C MET A 1 5.10 -11.76 -26.75
N PRO A 2 5.31 -10.48 -26.39
CA PRO A 2 5.94 -10.18 -25.11
C PRO A 2 5.12 -10.77 -23.97
N LEU A 3 5.78 -11.14 -22.89
CA LEU A 3 5.11 -11.60 -21.68
C LEU A 3 4.15 -10.52 -21.17
N ASP A 4 2.91 -10.89 -20.89
CA ASP A 4 1.98 -10.01 -20.17
C ASP A 4 2.30 -10.08 -18.67
N ILE A 5 3.19 -9.18 -18.24
CA ILE A 5 3.68 -9.10 -16.86
C ILE A 5 2.53 -8.90 -15.86
N ALA A 6 1.53 -8.09 -16.21
CA ALA A 6 0.41 -7.80 -15.31
C ALA A 6 -0.48 -9.03 -15.11
N LYS A 7 -0.78 -9.75 -16.20
CA LYS A 7 -1.52 -11.01 -16.14
C LYS A 7 -0.75 -12.09 -15.40
N PHE A 8 0.54 -12.23 -15.67
CA PHE A 8 1.40 -13.20 -14.98
C PHE A 8 1.43 -12.94 -13.47
N ASN A 9 1.71 -11.70 -13.05
CA ASN A 9 1.75 -11.32 -11.63
C ASN A 9 0.41 -11.57 -10.92
N THR A 10 -0.71 -11.29 -11.58
CA THR A 10 -2.04 -11.55 -11.02
C THR A 10 -2.27 -13.06 -10.82
N ALA A 11 -1.92 -13.88 -11.82
CA ALA A 11 -2.02 -15.33 -11.73
C ALA A 11 -1.10 -15.88 -10.64
N PHE A 12 0.14 -15.39 -10.57
CA PHE A 12 1.14 -15.80 -9.58
C PHE A 12 0.67 -15.53 -8.15
N ASN A 13 0.14 -14.33 -7.87
CA ASN A 13 -0.37 -14.00 -6.54
C ASN A 13 -1.53 -14.92 -6.12
N ARG A 14 -2.46 -15.21 -7.04
CA ARG A 14 -3.57 -16.13 -6.77
C ARG A 14 -3.09 -17.57 -6.51
N ALA A 15 -2.14 -18.04 -7.31
CA ALA A 15 -1.50 -19.33 -7.12
C ALA A 15 -0.85 -19.43 -5.73
N ARG A 16 -0.10 -18.39 -5.34
CA ARG A 16 0.54 -18.31 -4.02
C ARG A 16 -0.48 -18.35 -2.87
N ASP A 17 -1.58 -17.63 -3.00
CA ASP A 17 -2.64 -17.60 -1.98
C ASP A 17 -3.35 -18.97 -1.84
N ARG A 18 -3.57 -19.67 -2.96
CA ARG A 18 -4.10 -21.04 -2.96
C ARG A 18 -3.14 -22.04 -2.35
N VAL A 19 -1.86 -22.03 -2.73
CA VAL A 19 -0.83 -22.90 -2.11
C VAL A 19 -0.75 -22.67 -0.60
N ARG A 20 -0.89 -21.42 -0.13
CA ARG A 20 -0.90 -21.11 1.31
C ARG A 20 -2.14 -21.61 2.03
N SER A 21 -3.30 -21.57 1.37
CA SER A 21 -4.59 -21.94 1.98
C SER A 21 -4.87 -23.46 1.91
N ASP A 22 -4.59 -24.05 0.75
CA ASP A 22 -4.94 -25.44 0.40
C ASP A 22 -3.73 -26.39 0.57
N GLY A 23 -2.55 -25.83 0.84
CA GLY A 23 -1.32 -26.55 1.16
C GLY A 23 -0.52 -27.03 -0.05
N ALA A 24 0.59 -27.72 0.25
CA ALA A 24 1.61 -28.12 -0.73
C ALA A 24 1.09 -29.02 -1.86
N ALA A 25 -0.07 -29.65 -1.71
CA ALA A 25 -0.68 -30.50 -2.73
C ALA A 25 -1.05 -29.74 -4.02
N GLN A 26 -1.27 -28.41 -3.94
CA GLN A 26 -1.60 -27.59 -5.10
C GLN A 26 -0.38 -27.10 -5.89
N VAL A 27 0.82 -27.15 -5.31
CA VAL A 27 2.02 -26.53 -5.89
C VAL A 27 2.28 -26.99 -7.32
N ALA A 28 2.21 -28.30 -7.58
CA ALA A 28 2.49 -28.83 -8.92
C ALA A 28 1.46 -28.37 -9.96
N VAL A 29 0.18 -28.27 -9.58
CA VAL A 29 -0.90 -27.80 -10.45
C VAL A 29 -0.72 -26.32 -10.77
N GLU A 30 -0.51 -25.50 -9.75
CA GLU A 30 -0.32 -24.05 -9.89
C GLU A 30 0.92 -23.69 -10.70
N GLN A 31 2.02 -24.41 -10.49
CA GLN A 31 3.23 -24.21 -11.28
C GLN A 31 3.00 -24.56 -12.76
N ALA A 32 2.23 -25.61 -13.07
CA ALA A 32 1.92 -25.97 -14.45
C ALA A 32 1.05 -24.90 -15.14
N GLU A 33 0.04 -24.38 -14.43
CA GLU A 33 -0.82 -23.30 -14.93
C GLU A 33 -0.02 -22.02 -15.24
N LEU A 34 0.92 -21.65 -14.36
CA LEU A 34 1.76 -20.48 -14.57
C LEU A 34 2.74 -20.65 -15.72
N ARG A 35 3.32 -21.84 -15.91
CA ARG A 35 4.19 -22.12 -17.07
C ARG A 35 3.44 -21.95 -18.39
N ALA A 36 2.16 -22.30 -18.44
CA ALA A 36 1.33 -22.13 -19.64
C ALA A 36 1.03 -20.66 -19.99
N LEU A 37 1.26 -19.73 -19.06
CA LEU A 37 1.10 -18.29 -19.31
C LEU A 37 2.34 -17.63 -19.91
N VAL A 38 3.48 -18.33 -19.95
CA VAL A 38 4.74 -17.81 -20.49
C VAL A 38 4.82 -18.15 -21.98
N PRO A 39 4.84 -17.15 -22.90
CA PRO A 39 4.97 -17.42 -24.33
C PRO A 39 6.35 -18.02 -24.67
N ASP A 40 6.38 -18.95 -25.63
CA ASP A 40 7.62 -19.56 -26.12
C ASP A 40 8.61 -18.53 -26.71
N ASP A 41 8.08 -17.42 -27.22
CA ASP A 41 8.84 -16.31 -27.81
C ASP A 41 9.02 -15.11 -26.85
N ALA A 42 8.78 -15.30 -25.55
CA ALA A 42 9.18 -14.35 -24.52
C ALA A 42 10.71 -14.20 -24.50
N SER A 43 11.19 -13.06 -23.98
CA SER A 43 12.62 -12.82 -23.86
C SER A 43 13.27 -13.82 -22.88
N GLU A 44 14.56 -14.11 -23.07
CA GLU A 44 15.29 -15.00 -22.14
C GLU A 44 15.31 -14.46 -20.72
N HIS A 45 15.29 -13.12 -20.56
CA HIS A 45 15.15 -12.47 -19.27
C HIS A 45 13.81 -12.80 -18.61
N ASP A 46 12.70 -12.66 -19.35
CA ASP A 46 11.35 -12.93 -18.83
C ASP A 46 11.15 -14.41 -18.53
N LYS A 47 11.65 -15.29 -19.39
CA LYS A 47 11.61 -16.75 -19.15
C LYS A 47 12.35 -17.14 -17.88
N LYS A 48 13.54 -16.58 -17.67
CA LYS A 48 14.33 -16.82 -16.47
C LYS A 48 13.60 -16.29 -15.22
N TRP A 49 13.13 -15.06 -15.26
CA TRP A 49 12.42 -14.42 -14.16
C TRP A 49 11.14 -15.18 -13.77
N THR A 50 10.32 -15.56 -14.75
CA THR A 50 9.08 -16.32 -14.50
C THR A 50 9.36 -17.72 -13.97
N ALA A 51 10.40 -18.41 -14.47
CA ALA A 51 10.81 -19.71 -13.94
C ALA A 51 11.22 -19.64 -12.47
N GLU A 52 12.05 -18.65 -12.09
CA GLU A 52 12.46 -18.43 -10.70
C GLU A 52 11.26 -18.19 -9.78
N LEU A 53 10.28 -17.38 -10.22
CA LEU A 53 9.05 -17.14 -9.45
C LEU A 53 8.21 -18.41 -9.30
N ILE A 54 8.00 -19.15 -10.40
CA ILE A 54 7.21 -20.39 -10.38
C ILE A 54 7.83 -21.41 -9.43
N ASP A 55 9.15 -21.58 -9.46
CA ASP A 55 9.85 -22.51 -8.58
C ASP A 55 9.74 -22.08 -7.10
N ALA A 56 9.72 -20.77 -6.82
CA ALA A 56 9.53 -20.24 -5.49
C ALA A 56 8.17 -20.58 -4.85
N LEU A 57 7.15 -21.03 -5.60
CA LEU A 57 5.89 -21.52 -5.02
C LEU A 57 6.06 -22.78 -4.16
N ALA A 58 7.09 -23.59 -4.44
CA ALA A 58 7.39 -24.78 -3.66
C ALA A 58 8.18 -24.47 -2.38
N ALA A 59 8.78 -23.27 -2.31
CA ALA A 59 9.52 -22.87 -1.13
C ALA A 59 8.53 -22.63 0.03
N PRO A 60 8.84 -23.11 1.25
CA PRO A 60 8.09 -22.70 2.41
C PRO A 60 8.11 -21.17 2.50
N PRO A 61 7.01 -20.53 2.94
CA PRO A 61 7.01 -19.09 3.12
C PRO A 61 8.16 -18.72 4.05
N GLU A 62 8.85 -17.61 3.75
CA GLU A 62 9.80 -17.05 4.70
C GLU A 62 9.10 -16.87 6.06
N PRO A 63 9.77 -17.22 7.17
CA PRO A 63 9.19 -17.04 8.48
C PRO A 63 8.77 -15.59 8.62
N GLU A 64 7.62 -15.35 9.26
CA GLU A 64 7.15 -14.00 9.50
C GLU A 64 8.25 -13.20 10.19
N ARG A 65 8.55 -12.03 9.64
CA ARG A 65 9.52 -11.14 10.25
C ARG A 65 9.01 -10.76 11.63
N GLN A 66 9.84 -11.00 12.64
CA GLN A 66 9.56 -10.54 13.99
C GLN A 66 9.94 -9.07 14.07
N TRP A 67 8.93 -8.21 14.07
CA TRP A 67 9.09 -6.78 14.23
C TRP A 67 9.37 -6.44 15.69
N SER A 68 10.23 -5.45 15.93
CA SER A 68 10.51 -5.01 17.28
C SER A 68 9.32 -4.25 17.90
N GLU A 69 9.37 -4.06 19.22
CA GLU A 69 8.43 -3.18 19.92
C GLU A 69 8.47 -1.73 19.39
N LEU A 70 9.62 -1.27 18.89
CA LEU A 70 9.74 0.06 18.28
C LEU A 70 8.93 0.17 17.00
N TYR A 71 8.96 -0.87 16.14
CA TYR A 71 8.11 -0.93 14.95
C TYR A 71 6.62 -0.88 15.32
N HIS A 72 6.21 -1.67 16.32
CA HIS A 72 4.83 -1.67 16.79
C HIS A 72 4.41 -0.34 17.43
N GLU A 73 5.32 0.32 18.15
CA GLU A 73 5.10 1.66 18.70
C GLU A 73 4.89 2.69 17.59
N ALA A 74 5.76 2.71 16.57
CA ALA A 74 5.60 3.57 15.41
C ALA A 74 4.26 3.32 14.70
N GLY A 75 3.85 2.05 14.57
CA GLY A 75 2.55 1.67 14.02
C GLY A 75 1.37 2.23 14.82
N ARG A 76 1.42 2.20 16.15
CA ARG A 76 0.39 2.80 17.02
C ARG A 76 0.30 4.31 16.83
N ILE A 77 1.45 4.99 16.75
CA ILE A 77 1.52 6.45 16.51
C ILE A 77 0.96 6.79 15.12
N HIS A 78 1.32 6.02 14.09
CA HIS A 78 0.82 6.19 12.74
C HIS A 78 -0.71 6.08 12.68
N VAL A 79 -1.30 5.06 13.30
CA VAL A 79 -2.76 4.89 13.32
C VAL A 79 -3.45 6.01 14.10
N ALA A 80 -2.89 6.42 15.23
CA ALA A 80 -3.44 7.51 16.05
C ALA A 80 -3.33 8.90 15.39
N ALA A 81 -2.50 9.03 14.35
CA ALA A 81 -2.25 10.31 13.65
C ALA A 81 -3.41 10.76 12.76
N TYR A 82 -4.42 9.92 12.55
CA TYR A 82 -5.62 10.21 11.76
C TYR A 82 -6.79 10.57 12.69
N PRO A 83 -6.87 11.82 13.19
CA PRO A 83 -8.00 12.24 14.01
C PRO A 83 -9.29 12.26 13.18
N VAL A 84 -10.38 11.77 13.77
CA VAL A 84 -11.74 11.82 13.17
C VAL A 84 -12.39 13.20 13.39
N GLU A 85 -11.83 14.01 14.30
CA GLU A 85 -12.39 15.27 14.77
C GLU A 85 -11.31 16.35 14.94
N GLY A 86 -11.69 17.62 14.84
CA GLY A 86 -10.80 18.78 14.96
C GLY A 86 -10.74 19.61 13.69
N THR A 87 -10.19 20.81 13.81
CA THR A 87 -9.95 21.72 12.69
C THR A 87 -8.82 21.21 11.80
N VAL A 88 -8.82 21.59 10.51
CA VAL A 88 -7.74 21.23 9.55
C VAL A 88 -6.35 21.56 10.10
N ASP A 89 -6.20 22.68 10.82
CA ASP A 89 -4.92 23.08 11.43
C ASP A 89 -4.47 22.14 12.55
N GLU A 90 -5.41 21.68 13.38
CA GLU A 90 -5.15 20.70 14.43
C GLU A 90 -4.81 19.34 13.84
N GLN A 91 -5.46 18.95 12.73
CA GLN A 91 -5.17 17.71 12.01
C GLN A 91 -3.77 17.73 11.39
N ILE A 92 -3.40 18.81 10.69
CA ILE A 92 -2.05 19.00 10.13
C ILE A 92 -1.00 19.00 11.25
N ALA A 93 -1.27 19.65 12.38
CA ALA A 93 -0.35 19.66 13.52
C ALA A 93 -0.17 18.24 14.12
N ALA A 94 -1.26 17.46 14.23
CA ALA A 94 -1.22 16.09 14.71
C ALA A 94 -0.41 15.18 13.77
N LEU A 95 -0.63 15.27 12.46
CA LEU A 95 0.13 14.53 11.44
C LEU A 95 1.63 14.84 11.53
N ASN A 96 1.99 16.12 11.62
CA ASN A 96 3.39 16.55 11.76
C ASN A 96 4.04 16.08 13.07
N ALA A 97 3.29 16.09 14.17
CA ALA A 97 3.77 15.57 15.45
C ALA A 97 4.00 14.05 15.39
N ALA A 98 3.08 13.31 14.76
CA ALA A 98 3.22 11.87 14.56
C ALA A 98 4.43 11.53 13.68
N ARG A 99 4.62 12.23 12.56
CA ARG A 99 5.80 12.06 11.68
C ARG A 99 7.10 12.21 12.45
N ARG A 100 7.26 13.28 13.23
CA ARG A 100 8.48 13.51 14.03
C ARG A 100 8.75 12.36 15.01
N ARG A 101 7.72 11.90 15.75
CA ARG A 101 7.87 10.79 16.69
C ARG A 101 8.25 9.48 16.00
N ILE A 102 7.67 9.19 14.84
CA ILE A 102 8.02 7.99 14.05
C ILE A 102 9.49 8.05 13.60
N TRP A 103 9.99 9.24 13.21
CA TRP A 103 11.40 9.43 12.88
C TRP A 103 12.33 9.21 14.09
N GLU A 104 11.99 9.73 15.25
CA GLU A 104 12.74 9.51 16.50
C GLU A 104 12.76 8.02 16.92
N ILE A 105 11.72 7.26 16.60
CA ILE A 105 11.70 5.81 16.79
C ILE A 105 12.62 5.13 15.78
N ALA A 106 12.54 5.51 14.50
CA ALA A 106 13.39 4.92 13.46
C ALA A 106 14.88 5.14 13.73
N ASP A 107 15.27 6.30 14.26
CA ASP A 107 16.66 6.61 14.59
C ASP A 107 17.22 5.75 15.74
N ARG A 108 16.34 5.14 16.55
CA ARG A 108 16.69 4.21 17.62
C ARG A 108 16.54 2.74 17.23
N ALA A 109 15.93 2.46 16.09
CA ALA A 109 15.68 1.10 15.62
C ALA A 109 16.94 0.49 14.97
N ALA A 110 16.93 -0.83 14.79
CA ALA A 110 17.97 -1.53 14.05
C ALA A 110 18.04 -1.07 12.58
N GLU A 111 19.21 -1.17 11.96
CA GLU A 111 19.46 -0.67 10.60
C GLU A 111 18.54 -1.30 9.54
N ASP A 112 18.16 -2.55 9.74
CA ASP A 112 17.26 -3.30 8.86
C ASP A 112 15.79 -2.93 9.07
N GLU A 113 15.42 -2.33 10.20
CA GLU A 113 14.05 -1.98 10.59
C GLU A 113 13.74 -0.49 10.39
N ALA A 114 14.72 0.39 10.63
CA ALA A 114 14.60 1.84 10.51
C ALA A 114 14.01 2.30 9.15
N PRO A 115 14.37 1.72 7.98
CA PRO A 115 13.77 2.09 6.70
C PRO A 115 12.26 1.79 6.64
N HIS A 116 11.82 0.68 7.23
CA HIS A 116 10.40 0.31 7.25
C HIS A 116 9.58 1.23 8.17
N ILE A 117 10.15 1.62 9.31
CA ILE A 117 9.51 2.59 10.23
C ILE A 117 9.39 3.96 9.55
N ARG A 118 10.45 4.44 8.89
CA ARG A 118 10.41 5.71 8.13
C ARG A 118 9.40 5.66 6.98
N ALA A 119 9.22 4.52 6.34
CA ALA A 119 8.24 4.39 5.26
C ALA A 119 6.80 4.70 5.72
N MET A 120 6.46 4.50 7.00
CA MET A 120 5.15 4.84 7.56
C MET A 120 4.84 6.34 7.44
N THR A 121 5.84 7.23 7.45
CA THR A 121 5.60 8.68 7.37
C THR A 121 5.18 9.13 5.97
N ARG A 122 5.42 8.34 4.91
CA ARG A 122 5.05 8.70 3.53
C ARG A 122 3.55 8.81 3.34
N VAL A 123 2.77 7.97 4.01
CA VAL A 123 1.31 8.01 3.94
C VAL A 123 0.78 9.24 4.70
N LEU A 124 1.41 9.60 5.82
CA LEU A 124 1.08 10.81 6.58
C LEU A 124 1.39 12.09 5.78
N GLU A 125 2.51 12.11 5.04
CA GLU A 125 2.86 13.20 4.12
C GLU A 125 1.80 13.41 3.04
N HIS A 126 1.28 12.32 2.47
CA HIS A 126 0.24 12.41 1.46
C HIS A 126 -1.06 12.99 2.04
N VAL A 127 -1.42 12.59 3.26
CA VAL A 127 -2.64 13.06 3.92
C VAL A 127 -2.50 14.51 4.37
N GLU A 128 -1.33 14.92 4.86
CA GLU A 128 -1.03 16.32 5.15
C GLU A 128 -1.20 17.19 3.90
N HIS A 129 -0.71 16.73 2.74
CA HIS A 129 -0.89 17.44 1.47
C HIS A 129 -2.38 17.63 1.13
N LEU A 130 -3.19 16.58 1.26
CA LEU A 130 -4.63 16.65 1.01
C LEU A 130 -5.34 17.60 1.98
N GLU A 131 -5.02 17.57 3.28
CA GLU A 131 -5.57 18.50 4.27
C GLU A 131 -5.15 19.95 3.97
N GLN A 132 -3.92 20.15 3.48
CA GLN A 132 -3.42 21.46 3.10
C GLN A 132 -4.10 22.00 1.82
N GLU A 133 -4.46 21.13 0.88
CA GLU A 133 -5.32 21.44 -0.27
C GLU A 133 -6.75 21.82 0.17
N LEU A 134 -7.31 21.14 1.18
CA LEU A 134 -8.61 21.51 1.75
C LEU A 134 -8.58 22.86 2.46
N ARG A 135 -7.45 23.20 3.09
CA ARG A 135 -7.21 24.52 3.70
C ARG A 135 -7.12 25.65 2.66
N ASN A 136 -6.53 25.36 1.50
CA ASN A 136 -6.34 26.30 0.39
C ASN A 136 -6.86 25.71 -0.92
N PRO A 137 -8.19 25.77 -1.19
CA PRO A 137 -8.80 25.18 -2.40
C PRO A 137 -8.39 25.84 -3.72
N ALA A 138 -7.48 26.82 -3.68
CA ALA A 138 -7.05 27.60 -4.84
C ALA A 138 -6.33 26.78 -5.93
N CYS A 139 -5.95 25.52 -5.67
CA CYS A 139 -5.36 24.62 -6.67
C CYS A 139 -6.38 23.99 -7.64
N LEU A 140 -7.70 24.10 -7.38
CA LEU A 140 -8.74 23.59 -8.29
C LEU A 140 -9.58 24.69 -8.97
N THR A 141 -9.26 25.97 -8.72
CA THR A 141 -10.01 27.11 -9.28
C THR A 141 -9.26 27.87 -10.37
N ASP A 142 -8.42 27.19 -11.14
CA ASP A 142 -8.07 27.62 -12.50
C ASP A 142 -8.46 26.57 -13.55
N ALA A 143 -9.72 26.11 -13.48
CA ALA A 143 -10.41 25.48 -14.59
C ALA A 143 -11.92 25.50 -14.36
N GLY A 144 -12.57 26.64 -14.68
CA GLY A 144 -14.00 26.69 -14.98
C GLY A 144 -14.94 26.54 -13.79
N GLY A 145 -15.56 27.65 -13.38
CA GLY A 145 -16.45 27.70 -12.23
C GLY A 145 -17.67 26.79 -12.32
N LEU A 146 -18.01 26.20 -11.18
CA LEU A 146 -19.39 26.01 -10.75
C LEU A 146 -19.40 25.88 -9.22
N VAL A 147 -19.68 26.98 -8.53
CA VAL A 147 -20.01 26.96 -7.10
C VAL A 147 -21.38 26.32 -6.97
N VAL A 148 -21.45 25.12 -6.40
CA VAL A 148 -22.72 24.58 -5.91
C VAL A 148 -22.86 24.98 -4.45
N PRO A 149 -23.78 25.90 -4.08
CA PRO A 149 -24.05 26.16 -2.68
C PRO A 149 -24.76 24.96 -2.07
N ARG A 150 -24.21 24.48 -0.95
CA ARG A 150 -24.84 23.47 -0.09
C ARG A 150 -25.89 24.17 0.79
N ASP A 151 -27.09 23.58 0.79
CA ASP A 151 -28.27 23.84 1.62
C ASP A 151 -29.20 25.03 1.33
N ALA A 152 -30.43 24.70 0.89
CA ALA A 152 -31.66 25.28 1.42
C ALA A 152 -32.90 24.38 1.13
N ARG A 153 -33.36 23.70 2.19
CA ARG A 153 -34.77 23.36 2.55
C ARG A 153 -35.80 23.23 1.41
N ARG A 154 -36.35 22.02 1.26
CA ARG A 154 -37.69 21.81 0.71
C ARG A 154 -38.75 22.42 1.64
N PRO A 155 -39.68 23.25 1.16
CA PRO A 155 -40.97 23.39 1.80
C PRO A 155 -41.98 22.37 1.24
N ASP A 156 -42.81 21.87 2.15
CA ASP A 156 -43.92 20.93 1.95
C ASP A 156 -44.86 21.33 0.80
N ARG A 157 -45.35 20.30 0.09
CA ARG A 157 -46.49 20.40 -0.82
C ARG A 157 -47.77 20.08 -0.03
N THR A 158 -48.69 21.03 0.00
CA THR A 158 -50.14 20.77 0.03
C THR A 158 -50.70 21.02 -1.35
#